data_AF-A0A2G5N9R7-F1
#
_entry.id   AF-A0A2G5N9R7-F1
#
_cell.length_a   1.000
_cell.length_b   1.000
_cell.length_c   1.000
_cell.angle_alpha   90.00
_cell.angle_beta   90.00
_cell.angle_gamma   90.00
#
_symmetry.space_group_name_H-M   'P 1'
#
loop_
_entity.id
_entity.type
_entity.pdbx_description
1 polymer ?
#
loop_
_entity_poly.entity_id
_entity_poly.type
_entity_poly.pdbx_seq_one_letter_code
_entity_poly.pdbx_strand_id
1 'polypeptide(L)' 'MNAQIHTQDAIRTLTNAFAPMNCLIMAARKGCFSFTLVNEHGIARHSERLYPDQYSSAEPLQAVIERTRQALVA' A
#
# COMPACT_ATOMS: atom_id res chain seq x y z
N MET A 1 17.61 -8.69 -9.34
CA MET A 1 16.17 -8.36 -9.46
C MET A 1 15.92 -7.09 -8.66
N ASN A 2 15.44 -6.03 -9.29
CA ASN A 2 15.56 -4.67 -8.75
C ASN A 2 14.42 -4.35 -7.78
N ALA A 3 14.57 -4.80 -6.52
CA ALA A 3 13.57 -4.62 -5.46
C ALA A 3 13.11 -3.16 -5.27
N GLN A 4 13.94 -2.18 -5.65
CA GLN A 4 13.57 -0.77 -5.62
C GLN A 4 12.47 -0.44 -6.65
N ILE A 5 12.54 -0.99 -7.87
CA ILE A 5 11.54 -0.78 -8.93
C ILE A 5 10.19 -1.32 -8.46
N HIS A 6 10.14 -2.58 -8.03
CA HIS A 6 8.89 -3.18 -7.54
C HIS A 6 8.29 -2.41 -6.35
N THR A 7 9.14 -1.87 -5.47
CA THR A 7 8.67 -1.05 -4.33
C THR A 7 8.03 0.25 -4.82
N GLN A 8 8.68 0.96 -5.75
CA GLN A 8 8.15 2.20 -6.30
C GLN A 8 6.85 1.98 -7.09
N ASP A 9 6.77 0.90 -7.87
CA ASP A 9 5.58 0.54 -8.63
C ASP A 9 4.42 0.19 -7.69
N ALA A 10 4.69 -0.57 -6.62
CA ALA A 10 3.69 -0.89 -5.61
C ALA A 10 3.17 0.37 -4.90
N ILE A 11 4.07 1.26 -4.47
CA ILE A 11 3.71 2.53 -3.85
C ILE A 11 2.81 3.35 -4.79
N ARG A 12 3.21 3.50 -6.07
CA ARG A 12 2.42 4.26 -7.05
C ARG A 12 1.04 3.64 -7.26
N THR A 13 0.96 2.32 -7.32
CA THR A 13 -0.28 1.58 -7.49
C THR A 13 -1.21 1.78 -6.30
N LEU A 14 -0.70 1.64 -5.07
CA LEU A 14 -1.48 1.85 -3.83
C LEU A 14 -1.98 3.29 -3.74
N THR A 15 -1.10 4.28 -3.99
CA THR A 15 -1.48 5.70 -3.97
C THR A 15 -2.61 6.00 -4.96
N ASN A 16 -2.57 5.43 -6.17
CA ASN A 16 -3.64 5.60 -7.14
C ASN A 16 -4.92 4.84 -6.76
N ALA A 17 -4.80 3.63 -6.22
CA ALA A 17 -5.93 2.77 -5.89
C ALA A 17 -6.80 3.29 -4.73
N PHE A 18 -6.22 4.11 -3.85
CA PHE A 18 -6.89 4.65 -2.67
C PHE A 18 -7.15 6.16 -2.73
N ALA A 19 -6.86 6.84 -3.84
CA ALA A 19 -7.30 8.21 -4.04
C ALA A 19 -8.84 8.30 -3.86
N PRO A 20 -9.38 9.32 -3.15
CA PRO A 20 -8.72 10.54 -2.68
C PRO A 20 -8.04 10.46 -1.30
N MET A 21 -7.98 9.29 -0.65
CA MET A 21 -7.25 9.16 0.62
C MET A 21 -5.74 9.34 0.41
N ASN A 22 -5.08 9.95 1.39
CA ASN A 22 -3.64 10.10 1.40
C ASN A 22 -2.98 8.76 1.78
N CYS A 23 -2.19 8.19 0.86
CA CYS A 23 -1.42 6.98 1.10
C CYS A 23 0.00 7.35 1.59
N LEU A 24 0.21 7.30 2.91
CA LEU A 24 1.49 7.61 3.55
C LEU A 24 2.38 6.37 3.60
N ILE A 25 3.57 6.44 3.01
CA ILE A 25 4.53 5.33 3.03
C ILE A 25 5.55 5.53 4.15
N MET A 26 5.73 4.51 4.98
CA MET A 26 6.68 4.51 6.10
C MET A 26 7.63 3.32 6.03
N ALA A 27 8.82 3.50 6.60
CA ALA A 27 9.78 2.43 6.91
C ALA A 27 10.20 1.54 5.72
N ALA A 28 10.42 2.12 4.53
CA ALA A 28 10.95 1.40 3.37
C ALA A 28 12.39 0.91 3.62
N ARG A 29 12.56 -0.35 4.06
CA ARG A 29 13.87 -1.01 4.26
C ARG A 29 13.80 -2.46 3.81
N LYS A 30 14.84 -2.93 3.10
CA LYS A 30 14.94 -4.30 2.58
C LYS A 30 13.72 -4.76 1.76
N GLY A 31 13.12 -3.86 0.98
CA GLY A 31 11.89 -4.16 0.20
C GLY A 31 10.65 -4.38 1.07
N CYS A 32 10.66 -4.00 2.35
CA CYS A 32 9.45 -3.95 3.15
C CYS A 32 9.08 -2.49 3.37
N PHE A 33 7.79 -2.18 3.37
CA PHE A 33 7.29 -0.86 3.76
C PHE A 33 5.93 -0.99 4.41
N SER A 34 5.55 0.00 5.21
CA SER A 34 4.18 0.15 5.68
C SER A 34 3.49 1.25 4.89
N PHE A 35 2.20 1.10 4.64
CA PHE A 35 1.37 2.19 4.15
C PHE A 35 0.26 2.49 5.16
N THR A 36 -0.09 3.76 5.27
CA THR A 36 -1.20 4.25 6.08
C THR A 36 -2.12 5.08 5.21
N LEU A 37 -3.40 4.71 5.16
CA LEU A 37 -4.44 5.49 4.48
C LEU A 37 -5.03 6.49 5.46
N VAL A 38 -5.01 7.75 5.06
CA VAL A 38 -5.51 8.87 5.84
C VAL A 38 -6.62 9.57 5.05
N ASN A 39 -7.76 9.80 5.68
CA ASN A 39 -8.86 10.52 5.03
C ASN A 39 -8.58 12.03 4.92
N GLU A 40 -9.51 12.77 4.32
CA GLU A 40 -9.41 14.22 4.13
C GLU A 40 -9.28 15.03 5.43
N HIS A 41 -9.72 14.48 6.56
CA HIS A 41 -9.61 15.10 7.88
C HIS A 41 -8.28 14.81 8.59
N GLY A 42 -7.35 14.11 7.95
CA GLY A 42 -6.09 13.72 8.58
C GLY A 42 -6.21 12.51 9.52
N ILE A 43 -7.33 11.78 9.50
CA ILE A 43 -7.57 10.62 10.35
C ILE A 43 -7.07 9.35 9.65
N ALA A 44 -6.19 8.61 10.33
CA ALA A 44 -5.75 7.30 9.86
C ALA A 44 -6.93 6.30 9.87
N ARG A 45 -7.17 5.67 8.73
CA ARG A 45 -8.26 4.70 8.52
C ARG A 45 -7.77 3.27 8.44
N HIS A 46 -6.57 3.07 7.88
CA HIS A 46 -5.95 1.75 7.74
C HIS A 46 -4.43 1.89 7.76
N SER A 47 -3.75 0.94 8.39
CA SER A 47 -2.30 0.83 8.36
C SER A 47 -1.90 -0.63 8.18
N GLU A 48 -1.02 -0.89 7.22
CA GLU A 48 -0.59 -2.25 6.93
C GLU A 48 0.87 -2.29 6.47
N ARG A 49 1.56 -3.37 6.84
CA ARG A 49 2.93 -3.64 6.41
C ARG A 49 2.91 -4.60 5.23
N LEU A 50 3.65 -4.26 4.19
CA LEU A 50 3.85 -5.07 2.99
C LEU A 50 5.27 -5.62 2.91
N TYR A 51 5.34 -6.89 2.53
CA TYR A 51 6.54 -7.64 2.23
C TYR A 51 6.66 -7.87 0.71
N PRO A 52 7.88 -8.10 0.17
CA PRO A 52 8.12 -8.22 -1.28
C PRO A 52 7.18 -9.19 -2.00
N ASP A 53 6.90 -10.35 -1.41
CA ASP A 53 6.00 -11.38 -1.94
C ASP A 53 4.56 -10.88 -2.14
N GLN A 54 4.14 -9.85 -1.39
CA GLN A 54 2.80 -9.28 -1.46
C GLN A 54 2.66 -8.19 -2.51
N TYR A 55 3.74 -7.75 -3.16
CA TYR A 55 3.67 -6.67 -4.14
C TYR A 55 4.57 -6.83 -5.37
N SER A 56 5.48 -7.81 -5.39
CA SER A 56 6.42 -7.98 -6.52
C SER A 56 5.76 -8.46 -7.81
N SER A 57 4.49 -8.88 -7.74
CA SER A 57 3.65 -9.21 -8.89
C SER A 57 2.25 -8.62 -8.73
N ALA A 58 1.51 -8.53 -9.83
CA ALA A 58 0.23 -7.85 -9.88
C ALA A 58 -0.86 -8.51 -9.03
N GLU A 59 -0.94 -9.84 -9.02
CA GLU A 59 -2.00 -10.58 -8.33
C GLU A 59 -1.96 -10.39 -6.78
N PRO A 60 -0.82 -10.62 -6.09
CA PRO A 60 -0.73 -10.34 -4.66
C PRO A 60 -1.02 -8.87 -4.31
N LEU A 61 -0.56 -7.94 -5.16
CA LEU A 61 -0.81 -6.52 -4.95
C LEU A 61 -2.31 -6.18 -5.09
N GLN A 62 -2.99 -6.80 -6.05
CA GLN A 62 -4.44 -6.64 -6.18
C GLN A 62 -5.18 -7.21 -4.96
N ALA A 63 -4.74 -8.35 -4.44
CA ALA A 63 -5.30 -8.92 -3.21
C ALA A 63 -5.10 -8.00 -1.99
N VAL A 64 -4.01 -7.22 -1.94
CA VAL A 64 -3.80 -6.15 -0.94
C VAL A 64 -4.84 -5.06 -1.08
N ILE A 65 -5.09 -4.63 -2.30
CA ILE A 65 -6.03 -3.54 -2.56
C ILE A 65 -7.45 -3.97 -2.15
N GLU A 66 -7.89 -5.16 -2.54
CA GLU A 66 -9.22 -5.65 -2.23
C GLU A 66 -9.44 -5.87 -0.72
N ARG A 67 -8.50 -6.51 -0.01
CA ARG A 67 -8.63 -6.68 1.45
C ARG A 67 -8.67 -5.34 2.18
N THR A 68 -7.89 -4.36 1.71
CA THR A 68 -7.86 -3.02 2.31
C THR A 68 -9.18 -2.29 2.08
N ARG A 69 -9.75 -2.39 0.87
CA ARG A 69 -11.07 -1.81 0.58
C ARG A 69 -12.15 -2.38 1.49
N GLN A 70 -12.12 -3.69 1.73
CA GLN A 70 -13.04 -4.35 2.67
C GLN A 70 -12.86 -3.84 4.10
N ALA A 71 -11.61 -3.70 4.57
CA ALA A 71 -11.30 -3.18 5.90
C ALA A 71 -11.73 -1.73 6.11
N LEU A 72 -11.79 -0.91 5.05
CA LEU A 72 -12.24 0.49 5.14
C LEU A 72 -13.76 0.65 5.30
N VAL A 73 -14.53 -0.38 4.93
CA VAL A 73 -16.01 -0.38 4.97
C VAL A 73 -16.56 -1.05 6.22
N ALA A 74 -15.77 -1.92 6.86
CA ALA A 74 -16.11 -2.59 8.12
C ALA A 74 -16.11 -1.62 9.31
#